data_AF-A0A352Y5Z9-F1
#
_entry.id   AF-A0A352Y5Z9-F1
#
_cell.length_a   1.000
_cell.length_b   1.000
_cell.length_c   1.000
_cell.angle_alpha   90.00
_cell.angle_beta   90.00
_cell.angle_gamma   90.00
#
_symmetry.space_group_name_H-M   'P 1'
#
loop_
_entity.id
_entity.type
_entity.pdbx_description
1 polymer ?
#
loop_
_entity_poly.entity_id
_entity_poly.type
_entity_poly.pdbx_seq_one_letter_code
_entity_poly.pdbx_strand_id
1 'polypeptide(L)'
;MGMATSILSLCLGALGIIGTTVLVTSAGLVMWHYRGTRIWSFRWQWRNWRLIQLSAIATLFFLAMTASYGILGEPWAWLYLIVACKTGTWWLRCLISRRA
;
A
#
# COMPACT_ATOMS: atom_id res chain seq x y z
N MET A 1 -0.68 -23.65 23.01
CA MET A 1 -1.13 -22.94 21.78
C MET A 1 -1.17 -21.42 21.91
N GLY A 2 -1.30 -20.81 23.10
CA GLY A 2 -1.41 -19.33 23.23
C GLY A 2 -0.12 -18.50 23.06
N MET A 3 1.07 -19.05 23.32
CA MET A 3 2.32 -18.27 23.19
C MET A 3 2.73 -18.05 21.73
N ALA A 4 2.58 -19.06 20.86
CA ALA A 4 2.97 -18.96 19.45
C ALA A 4 2.10 -17.95 18.67
N THR A 5 0.79 -17.93 18.94
CA THR A 5 -0.14 -16.96 18.34
C THR A 5 0.14 -15.53 18.79
N SER A 6 0.54 -15.34 20.06
CA SER A 6 0.91 -14.03 20.61
C SER A 6 2.19 -13.47 19.96
N ILE A 7 3.21 -14.31 19.76
CA ILE A 7 4.45 -13.91 19.10
C ILE A 7 4.19 -13.58 17.62
N LEU A 8 3.37 -14.38 16.93
CA LEU A 8 2.99 -14.11 15.54
C LEU A 8 2.22 -12.79 15.40
N SER A 9 1.25 -12.52 16.28
CA SER A 9 0.50 -11.26 16.26
C SER A 9 1.40 -10.04 16.53
N LEU A 10 2.36 -10.15 17.46
CA LEU A 10 3.38 -9.11 17.69
C LEU A 10 4.28 -8.86 16.47
N CYS A 11 4.78 -9.94 15.85
CA CYS A 11 5.58 -9.82 14.62
C CYS A 11 4.78 -9.20 13.48
N LEU A 12 3.53 -9.62 13.28
CA LEU A 12 2.62 -9.06 12.28
C LEU A 12 2.32 -7.59 12.56
N GLY A 13 2.09 -7.20 13.81
CA GLY A 13 1.93 -5.81 14.21
C GLY A 13 3.15 -4.96 13.86
N ALA A 14 4.34 -5.43 14.22
CA ALA A 14 5.59 -4.76 13.89
C ALA A 14 5.82 -4.65 12.36
N LEU A 15 5.61 -5.73 11.61
CA LEU A 15 5.69 -5.76 10.15
C LEU A 15 4.68 -4.80 9.51
N GLY A 16 3.47 -4.74 10.04
CA GLY A 16 2.41 -3.83 9.59
C GLY A 16 2.81 -2.37 9.75
N ILE A 17 3.32 -2.01 10.93
CA ILE A 17 3.81 -0.66 11.22
C ILE A 17 4.99 -0.32 10.30
N ILE A 18 6.01 -1.16 10.24
CA ILE A 18 7.21 -0.91 9.44
C ILE A 18 6.85 -0.78 7.96
N GLY A 19 6.08 -1.73 7.41
CA GLY A 19 5.68 -1.71 6.00
C GLY A 19 4.82 -0.51 5.64
N THR A 20 3.87 -0.14 6.51
CA THR A 20 3.05 1.07 6.29
C THR A 20 3.91 2.33 6.31
N THR A 21 4.85 2.42 7.26
CA THR A 21 5.74 3.59 7.39
C THR A 21 6.64 3.74 6.16
N VAL A 22 7.20 2.64 5.64
CA VAL A 22 8.00 2.62 4.41
C VAL A 22 7.17 3.01 3.18
N LEU A 23 5.93 2.53 3.08
CA LEU A 23 5.04 2.89 1.97
C LEU A 23 4.63 4.36 1.99
N VAL A 24 4.31 4.90 3.17
CA VAL A 24 3.96 6.32 3.32
C VAL A 24 5.17 7.22 3.05
N THR A 25 6.34 6.90 3.60
CA THR A 25 7.56 7.68 3.38
C THR A 25 8.00 7.63 1.92
N SER A 26 7.96 6.48 1.26
CA SER A 26 8.27 6.36 -0.17
C SER A 26 7.29 7.12 -1.05
N ALA A 27 5.98 7.07 -0.77
CA ALA A 27 4.98 7.87 -1.46
C ALA A 27 5.23 9.38 -1.27
N GLY A 28 5.51 9.80 -0.03
CA GLY A 28 5.86 11.18 0.30
C GLY A 28 7.13 11.67 -0.42
N LEU A 29 8.18 10.85 -0.47
CA LEU A 29 9.41 11.15 -1.18
C LEU A 29 9.17 11.32 -2.68
N VAL A 30 8.36 10.45 -3.31
CA VAL A 30 7.99 10.60 -4.72
C VAL A 30 7.18 11.88 -4.94
N MET A 31 6.21 12.19 -4.07
CA MET A 31 5.46 13.44 -4.19
C MET A 31 6.35 14.68 -4.01
N TRP A 32 7.28 14.64 -3.06
CA TRP A 32 8.22 15.74 -2.79
C TRP A 32 9.20 15.94 -3.94
N HIS A 33 9.82 14.86 -4.42
CA HIS A 33 10.83 14.91 -5.48
C HIS A 33 10.27 15.46 -6.79
N TYR A 34 8.99 15.21 -7.07
CA TYR A 34 8.30 15.68 -8.27
C TYR A 34 7.24 16.76 -7.98
N ARG A 35 7.43 17.56 -6.93
CA ARG A 35 6.51 18.64 -6.55
C ARG A 35 6.53 19.81 -7.53
N GLY A 36 7.70 20.11 -8.13
CA GLY A 36 7.89 21.23 -9.06
C GLY A 36 7.76 20.89 -10.55
N THR A 37 7.42 19.65 -10.90
CA THR A 37 7.38 19.25 -12.32
C THR A 37 6.12 19.75 -13.02
N ARG A 38 6.30 20.44 -14.15
CA ARG A 38 5.22 20.89 -15.05
C ARG A 38 4.28 19.73 -15.41
N ILE A 39 2.99 20.00 -15.27
CA ILE A 39 1.89 19.15 -15.73
C ILE A 39 2.13 18.87 -17.23
N TRP A 40 1.96 17.60 -17.66
CA TRP A 40 2.23 17.08 -19.02
C TRP A 40 3.70 16.90 -19.45
N SER A 41 4.69 17.14 -18.58
CA SER A 41 6.08 16.80 -18.91
C SER A 41 6.36 15.28 -18.79
N PHE A 42 7.37 14.78 -19.51
CA PHE A 42 7.86 13.40 -19.40
C PHE A 42 8.15 12.99 -17.94
N ARG A 43 8.63 13.93 -17.12
CA ARG A 43 8.83 13.77 -15.68
C ARG A 43 7.53 13.56 -14.88
N TRP A 44 6.43 14.18 -15.30
CA TRP A 44 5.11 13.98 -14.69
C TRP A 44 4.58 12.58 -15.02
N GLN A 45 4.76 12.10 -16.26
CA GLN A 45 4.43 10.73 -16.65
C GLN A 45 5.19 9.71 -15.77
N TRP A 46 6.49 9.94 -15.56
CA TRP A 46 7.37 9.07 -14.77
C TRP A 46 7.02 9.06 -13.27
N ARG A 47 6.74 10.24 -12.69
CA ARG A 47 6.19 10.36 -11.32
C ARG A 47 4.96 9.49 -11.17
N ASN A 48 4.05 9.62 -12.12
CA ASN A 48 2.75 8.99 -12.06
C ASN A 48 2.88 7.45 -12.27
N TRP A 49 3.87 6.98 -13.03
CA TRP A 49 4.24 5.55 -13.10
C TRP A 49 4.78 5.02 -11.77
N ARG A 50 5.69 5.75 -11.10
CA ARG A 50 6.20 5.34 -9.78
C ARG A 50 5.11 5.30 -8.72
N LEU A 51 4.18 6.26 -8.72
CA LEU A 51 3.03 6.25 -7.80
C LEU A 51 2.10 5.06 -8.06
N ILE A 52 1.88 4.69 -9.31
CA ILE A 52 1.13 3.48 -9.68
C ILE A 52 1.83 2.23 -9.15
N GLN A 53 3.14 2.09 -9.33
CA GLN A 53 3.90 0.96 -8.77
C GLN A 53 3.83 0.91 -7.25
N LEU A 54 4.02 2.05 -6.57
CA LEU A 54 3.89 2.13 -5.12
C LEU A 54 2.48 1.76 -4.64
N SER A 55 1.43 2.18 -5.35
CA SER A 55 0.06 1.79 -5.03
C SER A 55 -0.22 0.30 -5.23
N ALA A 56 0.40 -0.33 -6.24
CA ALA A 56 0.30 -1.78 -6.45
C ALA A 56 1.00 -2.55 -5.32
N ILE A 57 2.22 -2.14 -4.96
CA ILE A 57 2.97 -2.73 -3.85
C ILE A 57 2.21 -2.55 -2.53
N ALA A 58 1.68 -1.35 -2.27
CA ALA A 58 0.87 -1.08 -1.09
C ALA A 58 -0.37 -1.99 -1.04
N THR A 59 -1.07 -2.14 -2.16
CA THR A 59 -2.24 -3.01 -2.25
C THR A 59 -1.89 -4.47 -1.96
N LEU A 60 -0.82 -4.99 -2.56
CA LEU A 60 -0.35 -6.35 -2.30
C LEU A 60 0.07 -6.54 -0.83
N PHE A 61 0.75 -5.55 -0.25
CA PHE A 61 1.15 -5.57 1.16
C PHE A 61 -0.08 -5.62 2.08
N PHE A 62 -1.05 -4.73 1.88
CA PHE A 62 -2.27 -4.71 2.70
C PHE A 62 -3.14 -5.95 2.50
N LEU A 63 -3.17 -6.52 1.29
CA LEU A 63 -3.89 -7.76 1.01
C LEU A 63 -3.21 -8.98 1.67
N ALA A 64 -1.88 -9.01 1.69
CA ALA A 64 -1.11 -10.01 2.43
C ALA A 64 -1.36 -9.89 3.95
N MET A 65 -1.32 -8.67 4.50
CA MET A 65 -1.64 -8.43 5.91
C MET A 65 -3.08 -8.83 6.25
N THR A 66 -4.02 -8.53 5.37
CA THR A 66 -5.43 -8.94 5.52
C THR A 66 -5.57 -10.46 5.57
N ALA A 67 -4.89 -11.19 4.68
CA ALA A 67 -4.88 -12.65 4.70
C ALA A 67 -4.28 -13.20 6.00
N SER A 68 -3.17 -12.61 6.48
CA SER A 68 -2.53 -13.02 7.74
C SER A 68 -3.41 -12.75 8.96
N TYR A 69 -4.00 -11.56 9.09
CA TYR A 69 -4.90 -11.23 10.20
C TYR A 69 -6.25 -11.95 10.11
N GLY A 70 -6.71 -12.27 8.90
CA GLY A 70 -7.93 -13.05 8.67
C GLY A 70 -7.80 -14.48 9.18
N ILE A 71 -6.62 -15.10 9.03
CA ILE A 71 -6.33 -16.43 9.61
C ILE A 71 -6.30 -16.36 11.15
N LEU A 72 -5.84 -15.24 11.72
CA LEU A 72 -5.80 -15.01 13.16
C LEU A 72 -7.17 -14.61 13.75
N GLY A 73 -8.18 -14.36 12.90
CA GLY A 73 -9.51 -13.93 13.33
C GLY A 73 -9.55 -12.52 13.95
N GLU A 74 -8.52 -11.69 13.70
CA GLU A 74 -8.42 -10.37 14.30
C GLU A 74 -9.26 -9.33 13.53
N PRO A 75 -9.98 -8.43 14.23
CA PRO A 75 -10.83 -7.42 13.58
C PRO A 75 -10.05 -6.43 12.72
N TRP A 76 -8.75 -6.29 12.97
CA TRP A 76 -7.83 -5.47 12.17
C TRP A 76 -7.75 -5.92 10.70
N ALA A 77 -8.05 -7.18 10.39
CA ALA A 77 -8.11 -7.68 9.01
C ALA A 77 -9.06 -6.86 8.13
N TRP A 78 -10.21 -6.45 8.67
CA TRP A 78 -11.19 -5.65 7.93
C TRP A 78 -10.68 -4.26 7.58
N LEU A 79 -9.92 -3.62 8.48
CA LEU A 79 -9.32 -2.32 8.21
C LEU A 79 -8.28 -2.42 7.10
N TYR A 80 -7.41 -3.42 7.15
CA TYR A 80 -6.44 -3.67 6.08
C TYR A 80 -7.11 -4.03 4.75
N LEU A 81 -8.23 -4.73 4.77
CA LEU A 81 -9.02 -5.08 3.58
C LEU A 81 -9.60 -3.83 2.91
N ILE A 82 -10.20 -2.92 3.70
CA ILE A 82 -10.75 -1.67 3.17
C ILE A 82 -9.64 -0.82 2.55
N VAL A 83 -8.49 -0.72 3.21
CA VAL A 83 -7.33 0.01 2.69
C VAL A 83 -6.86 -0.62 1.38
N ALA A 84 -6.69 -1.95 1.33
CA ALA A 84 -6.29 -2.67 0.12
C ALA A 84 -7.28 -2.47 -1.03
N CYS A 85 -8.59 -2.56 -0.77
CA CYS A 85 -9.61 -2.32 -1.80
C CYS A 85 -9.56 -0.87 -2.30
N LYS A 86 -9.37 0.11 -1.41
CA LYS A 86 -9.30 1.53 -1.78
C LYS A 86 -8.04 1.85 -2.59
N THR A 87 -6.88 1.33 -2.19
CA THR A 87 -5.64 1.50 -2.94
C THR A 87 -5.68 0.76 -4.27
N GLY A 88 -6.26 -0.44 -4.31
CA GLY A 88 -6.40 -1.25 -5.51
C GLY A 88 -7.37 -0.65 -6.52
N THR A 89 -8.51 -0.12 -6.08
CA THR A 89 -9.46 0.57 -6.97
C THR A 89 -8.87 1.86 -7.55
N TRP A 90 -8.10 2.61 -6.76
CA TRP A 90 -7.35 3.76 -7.27
C TRP A 90 -6.31 3.35 -8.33
N TRP A 91 -5.53 2.31 -8.05
CA TRP A 91 -4.56 1.76 -9.00
C TRP A 91 -5.23 1.32 -10.31
N LEU A 92 -6.33 0.58 -10.23
CA LEU A 92 -7.09 0.11 -11.39
C LEU A 92 -7.66 1.26 -12.21
N ARG A 93 -8.24 2.28 -11.54
CA ARG A 93 -8.71 3.50 -12.21
C ARG A 93 -7.58 4.23 -12.94
N CYS A 94 -6.43 4.41 -12.29
CA CYS A 94 -5.27 5.05 -12.92
C CYS A 94 -4.73 4.27 -14.13
N LEU A 95 -4.79 2.93 -14.12
CA LEU A 95 -4.43 2.11 -15.26
C LEU A 95 -5.43 2.23 -16.42
N ILE A 96 -6.73 2.23 -16.12
CA ILE A 96 -7.79 2.35 -17.15
C ILE A 96 -7.74 3.72 -17.82
N SER A 97 -7.61 4.81 -17.04
CA SER A 97 -7.51 6.19 -17.57
C SER A 97 -6.25 6.46 -18.41
N ARG A 98 -5.31 5.52 -18.48
CA ARG A 98 -4.14 5.59 -19.36
C ARG A 98 -4.26 4.76 -20.63
N ARG A 99 -5.24 3.85 -20.68
CA ARG A 99 -5.55 3.05 -21.88
C ARG A 99 -6.60 3.72 -22.77
N ALA A 100 -7.45 4.57 -22.19
CA ALA A 100 -8.37 5.45 -22.92
C ALA A 100 -7.62 6.71 -23.41
#